data_AF-A0A5E5PP39-F1
#
_entry.id   AF-A0A5E5PP39-F1
#
_cell.length_a   1.000
_cell.length_b   1.000
_cell.length_c   1.000
_cell.angle_alpha   90.00
_cell.angle_beta   90.00
_cell.angle_gamma   90.00
#
_symmetry.space_group_name_H-M   'P 1'
#
loop_
_entity.id
_entity.type
_entity.pdbx_description
1 polymer ?
#
loop_
_entity_poly.entity_id
_entity_poly.type
_entity_poly.pdbx_seq_one_letter_code
_entity_poly.pdbx_strand_id
1 'polypeptide(L)' 'MYPPLSSYTGHSGPAVDISLFSLHLAGASSIGGSINFLTSMKNMSVESMRGERMVLFV' A
#
# COMPACT_ATOMS: atom_id res chain seq x y z
N MET A 1 5.65 -12.52 -8.87
CA MET A 1 6.18 -12.62 -10.25
C MET A 1 7.56 -13.21 -10.18
N TYR A 2 7.76 -14.42 -10.71
CA TYR A 2 9.09 -15.02 -10.78
C TYR A 2 9.61 -15.00 -12.23
N PRO A 3 10.83 -14.52 -12.47
CA PRO A 3 11.38 -14.25 -13.81
C PRO A 3 11.22 -15.34 -14.87
N PRO A 4 11.34 -16.66 -14.58
CA PRO A 4 11.24 -17.67 -15.64
C PRO A 4 9.80 -17.95 -16.14
N LEU A 5 8.77 -17.58 -15.38
CA LEU A 5 7.35 -17.77 -15.75
C LEU A 5 6.65 -16.46 -16.12
N SER A 6 7.13 -15.32 -15.60
CA SER A 6 6.65 -13.98 -15.97
C SER A 6 7.41 -13.38 -17.16
N SER A 7 8.40 -14.08 -17.72
CA SER A 7 9.08 -13.66 -18.95
C SER A 7 8.19 -13.86 -20.18
N TYR A 8 8.48 -13.13 -21.25
CA TYR A 8 7.77 -13.17 -22.53
C TYR A 8 7.60 -14.60 -23.11
N THR A 9 8.50 -15.51 -22.76
CA THR A 9 8.49 -16.94 -23.13
C THR A 9 7.41 -17.77 -22.41
N GLY A 10 7.03 -17.40 -21.18
CA GLY A 10 6.01 -18.10 -20.37
C GLY A 10 4.65 -17.40 -20.38
N HIS A 11 4.62 -16.07 -20.58
CA HIS A 11 3.41 -15.28 -20.69
C HIS A 11 3.63 -14.13 -21.69
N SER A 12 3.22 -14.33 -22.95
CA SER A 12 3.44 -13.35 -24.04
C SER A 12 2.37 -12.25 -24.12
N GLY A 13 1.35 -12.31 -23.25
CA GLY A 13 0.25 -11.34 -23.23
C GLY A 13 0.52 -10.13 -22.34
N PRO A 14 -0.17 -8.99 -22.57
CA PRO A 14 0.03 -7.73 -21.83
C PRO A 14 -0.40 -7.79 -20.35
N ALA A 15 -0.95 -8.93 -19.89
CA ALA A 15 -1.44 -9.11 -18.54
C ALA A 15 -0.34 -8.98 -17.46
N VAL A 16 0.87 -9.45 -17.76
CA VAL A 16 2.02 -9.31 -16.84
C VAL A 16 2.41 -7.83 -16.71
N ASP A 17 2.47 -7.09 -17.81
CA ASP A 17 2.83 -5.67 -17.76
C ASP A 17 1.79 -4.83 -16.99
N ILE A 18 0.50 -5.09 -17.22
CA ILE A 18 -0.59 -4.41 -16.50
C ILE A 18 -0.56 -4.75 -15.01
N SER A 19 -0.29 -6.00 -14.64
CA SER A 19 -0.19 -6.40 -13.23
C SER A 19 1.04 -5.80 -12.54
N LEU A 20 2.17 -5.66 -13.23
CA LEU A 20 3.35 -4.97 -12.70
C LEU A 20 3.07 -3.47 -12.49
N PHE A 21 2.43 -2.81 -13.46
CA PHE A 21 2.02 -1.41 -13.34
C PHE A 21 1.03 -1.21 -12.19
N SER A 22 0.03 -2.10 -12.08
CA SER A 22 -0.96 -2.07 -10.99
C SER A 22 -0.30 -2.26 -9.62
N LEU A 23 0.71 -3.14 -9.53
CA LEU A 23 1.47 -3.34 -8.29
C LEU A 23 2.26 -2.09 -7.89
N HIS A 24 2.86 -1.39 -8.86
CA HIS A 24 3.55 -0.12 -8.60
C HIS A 24 2.57 0.96 -8.12
N LEU A 25 1.42 1.10 -8.79
CA LEU A 25 0.39 2.06 -8.39
C LEU A 25 -0.17 1.74 -7.01
N ALA A 26 -0.41 0.45 -6.70
CA ALA A 26 -0.78 0.00 -5.38
C ALA A 26 0.31 0.32 -4.33
N GLY A 27 1.58 0.16 -4.66
CA GLY A 27 2.71 0.51 -3.80
C GLY A 27 2.77 2.01 -3.49
N ALA A 28 2.67 2.86 -4.52
CA ALA A 28 2.65 4.31 -4.34
C ALA A 28 1.44 4.77 -3.50
N SER A 29 0.26 4.20 -3.75
CA SER A 29 -0.95 4.43 -2.96
C SER A 29 -0.79 4.00 -1.50
N SER A 30 -0.18 2.83 -1.26
CA SER A 30 0.07 2.33 0.10
C SER A 30 1.01 3.24 0.88
N ILE A 31 2.10 3.74 0.27
CA ILE A 31 3.04 4.65 0.94
C ILE A 31 2.34 5.96 1.31
N GLY A 32 1.60 6.55 0.38
CA GLY A 32 0.83 7.77 0.63
C GLY A 32 -0.22 7.58 1.73
N GLY A 33 -0.95 6.46 1.68
CA GLY A 33 -1.94 6.07 2.69
C GLY A 33 -1.32 5.86 4.08
N SER A 34 -0.17 5.19 4.17
CA SER A 34 0.55 4.99 5.44
C SER A 34 1.00 6.31 6.05
N ILE A 35 1.51 7.24 5.25
CA ILE A 35 1.92 8.57 5.73
C ILE A 35 0.68 9.33 6.22
N ASN A 36 -0.39 9.35 5.44
CA ASN A 36 -1.64 10.04 5.80
C ASN A 36 -2.23 9.50 7.11
N PHE A 37 -2.21 8.18 7.28
CA PHE A 37 -2.70 7.54 8.50
C PHE A 37 -1.84 7.88 9.72
N LEU A 38 -0.50 7.83 9.58
CA LEU A 38 0.42 8.22 10.64
C LEU A 38 0.24 9.69 11.05
N THR A 39 0.05 10.58 10.09
CA THR A 39 -0.20 12.00 10.37
C THR A 39 -1.57 12.21 11.00
N SER A 40 -2.59 11.47 10.57
CA SER A 40 -3.94 11.58 11.13
C SER A 40 -3.98 11.13 12.59
N MET A 41 -3.32 9.99 12.91
CA MET A 41 -3.17 9.52 14.30
C MET A 41 -2.48 10.55 15.21
N LYS A 42 -1.51 11.29 14.69
CA LYS A 42 -0.76 12.29 15.48
C LYS A 42 -1.44 13.66 15.53
N ASN A 43 -2.05 14.11 14.43
CA ASN A 43 -2.49 15.50 14.24
C ASN A 43 -4.00 15.71 14.42
N MET A 44 -4.82 14.67 14.21
CA MET A 44 -6.29 14.75 14.34
C MET A 44 -6.82 13.99 15.56
N SER A 45 -5.93 13.47 16.42
CA SER A 45 -6.33 12.84 17.67
C SER A 45 -7.08 13.84 18.55
N VAL A 46 -8.17 13.41 19.19
CA VAL A 46 -8.92 14.21 20.16
C VAL A 46 -7.97 14.69 21.26
N GLU A 47 -7.96 15.98 21.59
CA GLU A 47 -7.01 16.65 22.50
C GLU A 47 -6.84 15.96 23.88
N SER A 48 -7.76 15.10 24.29
CA SER A 48 -7.75 14.38 25.57
C SER A 48 -7.51 12.85 25.45
N MET A 49 -7.38 12.31 24.24
CA MET A 49 -7.02 10.90 24.03
C MET A 49 -5.51 10.72 24.17
N ARG A 50 -5.09 10.10 25.28
CA ARG A 50 -3.73 9.57 25.42
C ARG A 50 -3.56 8.36 24.48
N GLY A 51 -2.38 8.18 23.89
CA GLY A 51 -2.11 7.07 22.95
C GLY A 51 -2.39 5.67 23.51
N GLU A 52 -2.30 5.49 24.82
CA GLU A 52 -2.68 4.27 25.55
C GLU A 52 -4.20 3.99 25.57
N ARG A 53 -5.05 4.98 25.26
CA ARG A 53 -6.51 4.87 25.17
C ARG A 53 -7.02 4.85 23.73
N MET A 54 -6.12 4.72 22.76
CA MET A 54 -6.49 4.54 21.35
C MET A 54 -7.17 3.18 21.14
N VAL A 55 -8.14 3.12 20.23
CA VAL A 55 -8.76 1.85 19.83
C VAL A 55 -7.71 0.93 19.18
N LEU A 56 -7.76 -0.38 19.48
CA LEU A 56 -6.79 -1.35 19.00
C LEU A 56 -6.90 -1.65 17.49
N PHE A 57 -8.03 -1.27 16.88
CA PHE A 57 -8.21 -1.29 15.44
C PHE A 57 -8.60 0.12 15.01
N VAL A 58 -7.61 0.85 14.48
CA VAL A 58 -7.81 2.05 13.65
C VAL A 58 -7.55 1.62 12.21
#